data_AF-A0A180EZ41-F1
#
_entry.id   AF-A0A180EZ41-F1
#
_cell.length_a   1.000
_cell.length_b   1.000
_cell.length_c   1.000
_cell.angle_alpha   90.00
_cell.angle_beta   90.00
_cell.angle_gamma   90.00
#
_symmetry.space_group_name_H-M   'P 1'
#
loop_
_entity.id
_entity.type
_entity.pdbx_description
1 polymer ?
#
loop_
_entity_poly.entity_id
_entity_poly.type
_entity_poly.pdbx_seq_one_letter_code
_entity_poly.pdbx_strand_id
1 'polypeptide(L)'
;MRVEFNPNKLTHEEMLWLKQNVIDYMEDDGFTRLDLAFDFEDDLSNYYAMTDKSVKKTIFYGRNGKPETKYFGVRDSDRFIRIYNKKQERRDNADIEVVSEHLWRVEIELKRGMVDYWNDCFDDLHILQPDWKTIERTSDRAMVFMLLNDEEEWGKLERRTKNKYKQLIKEISLVDLTELMKLTLKANEKQLQKQIDFWQREFRFWK
;
A
#
# COMPACT_ATOMS: atom_id res chain seq x y z
N MET A 1 -25.14 9.61 -6.91
CA MET A 1 -24.15 10.23 -7.83
C MET A 1 -22.75 9.86 -7.38
N ARG A 2 -21.76 9.74 -8.27
CA ARG A 2 -20.36 9.46 -7.90
C ARG A 2 -19.45 10.57 -8.41
N VAL A 3 -18.53 11.02 -7.56
CA VAL A 3 -17.48 11.98 -7.90
C VAL A 3 -16.14 11.31 -7.59
N GLU A 4 -15.23 11.28 -8.56
CA GLU A 4 -13.88 10.71 -8.41
C GLU A 4 -12.85 11.80 -8.72
N PHE A 5 -11.87 11.98 -7.83
CA PHE A 5 -10.78 12.94 -8.02
C PHE A 5 -9.54 12.50 -7.24
N ASN A 6 -8.37 13.02 -7.64
CA ASN A 6 -7.14 12.90 -6.86
C ASN A 6 -6.89 14.24 -6.15
N PRO A 7 -6.99 14.30 -4.80
CA PRO A 7 -6.85 15.57 -4.08
C PRO A 7 -5.46 16.21 -4.27
N ASN A 8 -4.41 15.43 -4.56
CA ASN A 8 -3.07 15.95 -4.82
C ASN A 8 -2.94 16.67 -6.17
N LYS A 9 -3.96 16.60 -7.04
CA LYS A 9 -4.00 17.29 -8.33
C LYS A 9 -4.98 18.47 -8.35
N LEU A 10 -5.53 18.85 -7.19
CA LEU A 10 -6.42 19.99 -7.06
C LEU A 10 -5.74 21.12 -6.29
N THR A 11 -5.88 22.33 -6.80
CA THR A 11 -5.59 23.55 -6.05
C THR A 11 -6.66 23.79 -4.98
N HIS A 12 -6.38 24.64 -4.00
CA HIS A 12 -7.35 24.96 -2.95
C HIS A 12 -8.63 25.61 -3.51
N GLU A 13 -8.51 26.45 -4.55
CA GLU A 13 -9.65 27.06 -5.23
C GLU A 13 -10.53 26.01 -5.92
N GLU A 14 -9.93 25.06 -6.64
CA GLU A 14 -10.65 23.94 -7.28
C GLU A 14 -11.32 23.04 -6.24
N MET A 15 -10.68 22.80 -5.09
CA MET A 15 -11.29 22.05 -3.98
C MET A 15 -12.54 22.76 -3.44
N LEU A 16 -12.45 24.07 -3.19
CA LEU A 16 -13.57 24.88 -2.71
C LEU A 16 -14.70 24.90 -3.73
N TRP A 17 -14.37 25.09 -5.01
CA TRP A 17 -15.35 25.08 -6.09
C TRP A 17 -16.07 23.73 -6.17
N LEU A 18 -15.34 22.61 -6.17
CA LEU A 18 -15.91 21.28 -6.24
C LEU A 18 -16.80 20.99 -5.03
N LYS A 19 -16.37 21.40 -3.83
CA LYS A 19 -17.15 21.25 -2.62
C LYS A 19 -18.47 22.01 -2.71
N GLN A 20 -18.41 23.32 -2.96
CA GLN A 20 -19.57 24.21 -2.92
C GLN A 20 -20.57 23.97 -4.06
N ASN A 21 -20.08 23.56 -5.23
CA ASN A 21 -20.91 23.48 -6.44
C ASN A 21 -21.36 22.05 -6.78
N VAL A 22 -20.74 21.02 -6.18
CA VAL A 22 -21.08 19.62 -6.45
C VAL A 22 -21.36 18.85 -5.16
N ILE A 23 -20.37 18.76 -4.27
CA ILE A 23 -20.46 17.88 -3.09
C ILE A 23 -21.55 18.36 -2.12
N ASP A 24 -21.64 19.66 -1.87
CA ASP A 24 -22.63 20.24 -0.95
C ASP A 24 -24.08 20.12 -1.46
N TYR A 25 -24.31 19.69 -2.71
CA TYR A 25 -25.66 19.37 -3.22
C TYR A 25 -25.98 17.87 -3.16
N MET A 26 -25.02 17.04 -2.74
CA MET A 26 -25.25 15.60 -2.55
C MET A 26 -25.99 15.36 -1.22
N GLU A 27 -26.85 14.35 -1.23
CA GLU A 27 -27.50 13.79 -0.05
C GLU A 27 -26.93 12.39 0.21
N ASP A 28 -26.88 11.99 1.48
CA ASP A 28 -26.26 10.73 1.93
C ASP A 28 -24.84 10.52 1.38
N ASP A 29 -24.04 11.60 1.40
CA ASP A 29 -22.67 11.57 0.90
C ASP A 29 -21.71 10.85 1.87
N GLY A 30 -20.70 10.23 1.29
CA GLY A 30 -19.69 9.47 2.03
C GLY A 30 -18.58 8.98 1.11
N PHE A 31 -17.42 8.70 1.70
CA PHE A 31 -16.31 8.13 0.95
C PHE A 31 -16.61 6.67 0.62
N THR A 32 -16.51 6.32 -0.65
CA THR A 32 -16.64 4.90 -1.09
C THR A 32 -15.29 4.29 -1.46
N ARG A 33 -14.27 5.14 -1.63
CA ARG A 33 -12.88 4.77 -1.91
C ARG A 33 -11.93 5.82 -1.34
N LEU A 34 -10.82 5.37 -0.76
CA LEU A 34 -9.70 6.19 -0.32
C LEU A 34 -8.39 5.44 -0.59
N ASP A 35 -7.42 6.09 -1.21
CA ASP A 35 -6.14 5.47 -1.56
C ASP A 35 -5.03 6.17 -0.75
N LEU A 36 -4.35 5.45 0.14
CA LEU A 36 -3.13 5.93 0.79
C LEU A 36 -1.94 5.66 -0.12
N ALA A 37 -1.07 6.66 -0.31
CA ALA A 37 0.11 6.55 -1.17
C ALA A 37 1.37 6.94 -0.40
N PHE A 38 2.29 5.99 -0.26
CA PHE A 38 3.60 6.18 0.36
C PHE A 38 4.69 6.08 -0.69
N ASP A 39 5.40 7.18 -0.92
CA ASP A 39 6.53 7.25 -1.85
C ASP A 39 7.86 6.98 -1.12
N PHE A 40 8.70 6.16 -1.74
CA PHE A 40 10.03 5.79 -1.27
C PHE A 40 11.07 6.12 -2.33
N GLU A 41 12.14 6.81 -1.92
CA GLU A 41 13.33 7.05 -2.74
C GLU A 41 14.33 5.89 -2.65
N ASP A 42 13.82 4.65 -2.69
CA ASP A 42 14.60 3.40 -2.65
C ASP A 42 14.01 2.38 -3.62
N ASP A 43 14.79 1.38 -4.03
CA ASP A 43 14.37 0.33 -4.95
C ASP A 43 13.64 -0.82 -4.24
N LEU A 44 12.30 -0.70 -4.17
CA LEU A 44 11.46 -1.73 -3.54
C LEU A 44 11.39 -3.07 -4.31
N SER A 45 12.05 -3.18 -5.47
CA SER A 45 12.22 -4.49 -6.12
C SER A 45 13.09 -5.43 -5.28
N ASN A 46 14.05 -4.89 -4.51
CA ASN A 46 14.97 -5.66 -3.66
C ASN A 46 14.36 -6.12 -2.33
N TYR A 47 13.13 -5.69 -2.02
CA TYR A 47 12.44 -6.03 -0.79
C TYR A 47 11.44 -7.17 -1.01
N TYR A 48 11.34 -8.06 -0.04
CA TYR A 48 10.31 -9.09 0.02
C TYR A 48 9.06 -8.54 0.71
N ALA A 49 7.94 -8.51 -0.01
CA ALA A 49 6.68 -8.03 0.52
C ALA A 49 5.73 -9.20 0.81
N MET A 50 5.14 -9.22 2.00
CA MET A 50 4.20 -10.25 2.41
C MET A 50 3.09 -9.69 3.29
N THR A 51 2.01 -10.46 3.42
CA THR A 51 0.95 -10.20 4.39
C THR A 51 0.80 -11.38 5.34
N ASP A 52 0.29 -11.14 6.55
CA ASP A 52 0.02 -12.23 7.50
C ASP A 52 -1.10 -13.14 7.03
N LYS A 53 -2.13 -12.55 6.42
CA LYS A 53 -3.21 -13.28 5.76
C LYS A 53 -2.74 -13.81 4.41
N SER A 54 -3.32 -14.93 3.97
CA SER A 54 -3.05 -15.43 2.61
C SER A 54 -3.98 -14.69 1.65
N VAL A 55 -3.42 -13.82 0.82
CA VAL A 55 -4.15 -13.07 -0.21
C VAL A 55 -3.61 -13.44 -1.59
N LYS A 56 -4.42 -13.23 -2.63
CA LYS A 56 -3.95 -13.38 -4.01
C LYS A 56 -2.78 -12.41 -4.24
N LYS A 57 -1.70 -12.89 -4.84
CA LYS A 57 -0.56 -12.06 -5.24
C LYS A 57 -0.44 -12.05 -6.76
N THR A 58 0.03 -10.95 -7.33
CA THR A 58 0.36 -10.87 -8.76
C THR A 58 1.60 -9.99 -8.92
N ILE A 59 2.62 -10.50 -9.59
CA ILE A 59 3.87 -9.78 -9.81
C ILE A 59 4.07 -9.60 -11.31
N PHE A 60 4.30 -8.37 -11.74
CA PHE A 60 4.66 -8.02 -13.10
C PHE A 60 6.17 -7.80 -13.15
N TYR A 61 6.82 -8.45 -14.10
CA TYR A 61 8.25 -8.37 -14.30
C TYR A 61 8.56 -7.59 -15.57
N GLY A 62 9.59 -6.75 -15.48
CA GLY A 62 10.13 -6.04 -16.63
C GLY A 62 10.90 -6.95 -17.57
N ARG A 63 11.33 -6.41 -18.70
CA ARG A 63 12.17 -7.14 -19.68
C ARG A 63 13.52 -7.57 -19.12
N ASN A 64 13.99 -6.92 -18.04
CA ASN A 64 15.21 -7.25 -17.32
C ASN A 64 15.03 -8.38 -16.28
N GLY A 65 13.81 -8.94 -16.15
CA GLY A 65 13.48 -9.98 -15.18
C GLY A 65 13.32 -9.48 -13.74
N LYS A 66 13.38 -8.16 -13.48
CA LYS A 66 13.12 -7.60 -12.15
C LYS A 66 11.61 -7.36 -11.95
N PRO A 67 11.08 -7.56 -10.73
CA PRO A 67 9.74 -7.13 -10.40
C PRO A 67 9.60 -5.62 -10.60
N GLU A 68 8.56 -5.17 -11.29
CA GLU A 68 8.22 -3.74 -11.48
C GLU A 68 6.95 -3.36 -10.72
N THR A 69 6.05 -4.31 -10.52
CA THR A 69 4.78 -4.11 -9.81
C THR A 69 4.37 -5.37 -9.06
N LYS A 70 3.99 -5.23 -7.79
CA LYS A 70 3.49 -6.30 -6.92
C LYS A 70 2.10 -5.92 -6.43
N TYR A 71 1.13 -6.79 -6.62
CA TYR A 71 -0.25 -6.64 -6.16
C TYR A 71 -0.56 -7.65 -5.06
N PHE A 72 -1.25 -7.20 -4.02
CA PHE A 72 -1.75 -8.04 -2.93
C PHE A 72 -3.26 -7.81 -2.76
N GLY A 73 -4.03 -8.89 -2.91
CA GLY A 73 -5.49 -8.84 -2.99
C GLY A 73 -6.00 -8.77 -4.42
N VAL A 74 -7.26 -8.36 -4.58
CA VAL A 74 -7.92 -8.19 -5.88
C VAL A 74 -8.44 -6.76 -5.96
N ARG A 75 -8.42 -6.14 -7.14
CA ARG A 75 -8.86 -4.74 -7.27
C ARG A 75 -10.27 -4.49 -6.74
N ASP A 76 -11.19 -5.45 -6.77
CA ASP A 76 -12.57 -5.28 -6.28
C ASP A 76 -12.77 -5.59 -4.78
N SER A 77 -11.72 -5.98 -4.04
CA SER A 77 -11.81 -6.16 -2.60
C SER A 77 -11.79 -4.84 -1.84
N ASP A 78 -12.26 -4.88 -0.58
CA ASP A 78 -12.32 -3.70 0.31
C ASP A 78 -10.94 -3.11 0.59
N ARG A 79 -9.88 -3.91 0.45
CA ARG A 79 -8.49 -3.48 0.52
C ARG A 79 -7.68 -4.11 -0.61
N PHE A 80 -6.91 -3.30 -1.33
CA PHE A 80 -6.02 -3.74 -2.40
C PHE A 80 -4.70 -2.97 -2.34
N ILE A 81 -3.57 -3.69 -2.32
CA ILE A 81 -2.25 -3.06 -2.14
C ILE A 81 -1.43 -3.20 -3.42
N ARG A 82 -0.78 -2.12 -3.84
CA ARG A 82 0.11 -2.05 -4.99
C ARG A 82 1.46 -1.54 -4.55
N ILE A 83 2.53 -2.24 -4.91
CA ILE A 83 3.91 -1.79 -4.73
C ILE A 83 4.52 -1.72 -6.12
N TYR A 84 4.85 -0.53 -6.61
CA TYR A 84 5.27 -0.37 -8.01
C TYR A 84 6.31 0.72 -8.21
N ASN A 85 7.07 0.59 -9.29
CA ASN A 85 8.06 1.58 -9.71
C ASN A 85 7.34 2.83 -10.26
N LYS A 86 7.17 3.84 -9.41
CA LYS A 86 6.47 5.08 -9.74
C LYS A 86 7.27 5.94 -10.72
N LYS A 87 8.61 5.88 -10.68
CA LYS A 87 9.47 6.55 -11.66
C LYS A 87 9.23 6.03 -13.07
N GLN A 88 9.15 4.70 -13.23
CA GLN A 88 8.88 4.09 -14.52
C GLN A 88 7.46 4.43 -15.01
N GLU A 89 6.45 4.32 -14.14
CA GLU A 89 5.07 4.68 -14.48
C GLU A 89 4.92 6.15 -14.93
N ARG A 90 5.63 7.08 -14.29
CA ARG A 90 5.68 8.49 -14.71
C ARG A 90 6.34 8.69 -16.07
N ARG A 91 7.46 8.00 -16.32
CA ARG A 91 8.15 8.05 -17.62
C ARG A 91 7.26 7.55 -18.74
N ASP A 92 6.55 6.45 -18.51
CA ASP A 92 5.66 5.85 -19.51
C ASP A 92 4.45 6.76 -19.81
N ASN A 93 4.02 7.55 -18.83
CA ASN A 93 2.94 8.52 -18.96
C ASN A 93 3.39 9.92 -19.45
N ALA A 94 4.66 10.09 -19.85
CA ALA A 94 5.25 11.36 -20.25
C ALA A 94 5.13 12.49 -19.20
N ASP A 95 5.17 12.12 -17.92
CA ASP A 95 5.14 13.05 -16.79
C ASP A 95 6.53 13.65 -16.52
N ILE A 96 6.60 14.63 -15.62
CA ILE A 96 7.81 15.40 -15.25
C ILE A 96 8.98 14.48 -14.86
N GLU A 97 10.21 14.87 -15.20
CA GLU A 97 11.43 14.16 -14.86
C GLU A 97 11.62 14.05 -13.34
N VAL A 98 11.79 12.82 -12.84
CA VAL A 98 12.04 12.52 -11.43
C VAL A 98 13.55 12.56 -11.18
N VAL A 99 14.00 13.51 -10.36
CA VAL A 99 15.42 13.72 -10.01
C VAL A 99 16.01 12.54 -9.23
N SER A 100 15.26 11.98 -8.28
CA SER A 100 15.74 10.87 -7.44
C SER A 100 16.03 9.62 -8.28
N GLU A 101 17.08 8.86 -7.93
CA GLU A 101 17.51 7.66 -8.66
C GLU A 101 16.39 6.61 -8.73
N HIS A 102 15.74 6.38 -7.59
CA HIS A 102 14.62 5.47 -7.43
C HIS A 102 13.39 6.24 -6.94
N LEU A 103 12.20 5.85 -7.43
CA LEU A 103 10.93 6.29 -6.84
C LEU A 103 9.94 5.14 -6.96
N TRP A 104 9.61 4.56 -5.81
CA TRP A 104 8.64 3.48 -5.68
C TRP A 104 7.47 3.94 -4.83
N ARG A 105 6.28 3.41 -5.12
CA ARG A 105 5.08 3.72 -4.36
C ARG A 105 4.46 2.46 -3.78
N VAL A 106 4.10 2.53 -2.50
CA VAL A 106 3.15 1.62 -1.85
C VAL A 106 1.80 2.33 -1.80
N GLU A 107 0.83 1.80 -2.53
CA GLU A 107 -0.52 2.35 -2.63
C GLU A 107 -1.52 1.36 -2.02
N ILE A 108 -2.27 1.81 -1.03
CA ILE A 108 -3.29 1.01 -0.32
C ILE A 108 -4.65 1.60 -0.68
N GLU A 109 -5.34 0.92 -1.58
CA GLU A 109 -6.68 1.25 -2.04
C GLU A 109 -7.70 0.63 -1.08
N LEU A 110 -8.47 1.47 -0.40
CA LEU A 110 -9.53 1.12 0.53
C LEU A 110 -10.87 1.43 -0.09
N LYS A 111 -11.85 0.54 0.10
CA LYS A 111 -13.21 0.66 -0.44
C LYS A 111 -14.25 0.24 0.59
N ARG A 112 -15.51 0.64 0.34
CA ARG A 112 -16.66 0.25 1.17
C ARG A 112 -16.37 0.63 2.63
N GLY A 113 -16.66 -0.22 3.61
CA GLY A 113 -16.43 0.07 5.03
C GLY A 113 -14.96 0.19 5.44
N MET A 114 -13.99 -0.26 4.62
CA MET A 114 -12.57 -0.15 4.98
C MET A 114 -12.04 1.29 4.93
N VAL A 115 -12.76 2.22 4.30
CA VAL A 115 -12.37 3.64 4.27
C VAL A 115 -12.34 4.25 5.67
N ASP A 116 -13.21 3.80 6.58
CA ASP A 116 -13.29 4.32 7.95
C ASP A 116 -12.13 3.84 8.83
N TYR A 117 -11.39 2.82 8.37
CA TYR A 117 -10.25 2.23 9.05
C TYR A 117 -8.92 2.62 8.40
N TRP A 118 -8.88 3.71 7.64
CA TRP A 118 -7.70 4.12 6.88
C TRP A 118 -6.43 4.29 7.74
N ASN A 119 -6.58 4.71 9.00
CA ASN A 119 -5.48 4.91 9.94
C ASN A 119 -4.94 3.61 10.57
N ASP A 120 -5.55 2.45 10.29
CA ASP A 120 -5.13 1.14 10.78
C ASP A 120 -5.34 0.03 9.73
N CYS A 121 -5.05 0.34 8.45
CA CYS A 121 -5.45 -0.52 7.34
C CYS A 121 -4.37 -1.48 6.81
N PHE A 122 -3.14 -1.43 7.31
CA PHE A 122 -2.00 -2.19 6.76
C PHE A 122 -1.11 -2.85 7.82
N ASP A 123 -1.65 -3.11 9.00
CA ASP A 123 -0.92 -3.74 10.10
C ASP A 123 -0.38 -5.14 9.80
N ASP A 124 -1.02 -5.86 8.87
CA ASP A 124 -0.60 -7.18 8.43
C ASP A 124 0.37 -7.16 7.24
N LEU A 125 0.69 -5.99 6.67
CA LEU A 125 1.65 -5.83 5.58
C LEU A 125 3.07 -5.77 6.16
N HIS A 126 4.01 -6.40 5.47
CA HIS A 126 5.43 -6.35 5.79
C HIS A 126 6.24 -6.18 4.51
N ILE A 127 7.20 -5.25 4.52
CA ILE A 127 8.11 -4.97 3.40
C ILE A 127 9.53 -5.10 3.94
N LEU A 128 10.09 -6.28 3.72
CA LEU A 128 11.21 -6.83 4.47
C LEU A 128 12.46 -6.99 3.60
N GLN A 129 13.62 -7.06 4.25
CA GLN A 129 14.87 -7.51 3.64
C GLN A 129 15.44 -8.71 4.43
N PRO A 130 14.95 -9.94 4.15
CA PRO A 130 15.30 -11.11 4.95
C PRO A 130 16.74 -11.58 4.68
N ASP A 131 17.56 -11.68 5.73
CA ASP A 131 18.90 -12.27 5.63
C ASP A 131 18.88 -13.76 5.98
N TRP A 132 18.40 -14.57 5.03
CA TRP A 132 18.25 -16.02 5.21
C TRP A 132 19.57 -16.73 5.53
N LYS A 133 20.73 -16.14 5.23
CA LYS A 133 22.03 -16.75 5.52
C LYS A 133 22.35 -16.77 7.02
N THR A 134 21.71 -15.90 7.81
CA THR A 134 21.84 -15.86 9.28
C THR A 134 21.17 -17.05 9.97
N ILE A 135 20.28 -17.78 9.28
CA ILE A 135 19.61 -18.95 9.84
C ILE A 135 20.63 -20.06 10.07
N GLU A 136 20.83 -20.44 11.34
CA GLU A 136 21.79 -21.49 11.73
C GLU A 136 21.36 -22.88 11.20
N ARG A 137 20.10 -23.25 11.44
CA ARG A 137 19.56 -24.57 11.07
C ARG A 137 19.42 -24.71 9.56
N THR A 138 20.24 -25.57 8.95
CA THR A 138 20.29 -25.79 7.49
C THR A 138 18.93 -26.09 6.86
N SER A 139 18.07 -26.88 7.50
CA SER A 139 16.75 -27.20 6.95
C SER A 139 15.82 -25.98 6.89
N ASP A 140 15.87 -25.12 7.92
CA ASP A 140 15.07 -23.89 7.94
C ASP A 140 15.64 -22.87 6.96
N ARG A 141 16.97 -22.78 6.86
CA ARG A 141 17.65 -21.95 5.87
C ARG A 141 17.26 -22.32 4.43
N ALA A 142 17.28 -23.62 4.10
CA ALA A 142 16.88 -24.12 2.78
C ALA A 142 15.39 -23.84 2.49
N MET A 143 14.53 -24.07 3.47
CA MET A 143 13.08 -23.81 3.35
C MET A 143 12.78 -22.32 3.13
N VAL A 144 13.41 -21.43 3.91
CA VAL A 144 13.24 -19.99 3.74
C VAL A 144 13.76 -19.53 2.38
N PHE A 145 14.94 -20.00 1.96
CA PHE A 145 15.45 -19.70 0.62
C PHE A 145 14.46 -20.13 -0.46
N MET A 146 13.91 -21.35 -0.38
CA MET A 146 12.91 -21.83 -1.33
C MET A 146 11.67 -20.92 -1.36
N LEU A 147 11.11 -20.58 -0.21
CA LEU A 147 9.91 -19.75 -0.09
C LEU A 147 10.09 -18.28 -0.53
N LEU A 148 11.32 -17.75 -0.44
CA LEU A 148 11.63 -16.39 -0.91
C LEU A 148 11.80 -16.32 -2.44
N ASN A 149 12.13 -17.44 -3.07
CA ASN A 149 12.42 -17.48 -4.51
C ASN A 149 11.27 -18.10 -5.33
N ASP A 150 10.39 -18.89 -4.71
CA ASP A 150 9.24 -19.51 -5.36
C ASP A 150 7.96 -19.32 -4.52
N GLU A 151 7.05 -18.49 -5.03
CA GLU A 151 5.79 -18.19 -4.35
C GLU A 151 4.82 -19.39 -4.36
N GLU A 152 4.92 -20.32 -5.33
CA GLU A 152 4.07 -21.51 -5.41
C GLU A 152 4.29 -22.44 -4.20
N GLU A 153 5.52 -22.47 -3.68
CA GLU A 153 5.90 -23.30 -2.54
C GLU A 153 5.13 -22.94 -1.26
N TRP A 154 4.72 -21.68 -1.11
CA TRP A 154 3.78 -21.32 -0.04
C TRP A 154 2.46 -22.10 -0.17
N GLY A 155 1.95 -22.33 -1.38
CA GLY A 155 0.72 -23.08 -1.62
C GLY A 155 0.73 -24.50 -1.06
N LYS A 156 1.92 -25.13 -1.02
CA LYS A 156 2.13 -26.53 -0.62
C LYS A 156 2.22 -26.73 0.90
N LEU A 157 2.34 -25.65 1.67
CA LEU A 157 2.48 -25.70 3.13
C LEU A 157 1.15 -25.65 3.88
N GLU A 158 1.06 -26.39 4.99
CA GLU A 158 -0.01 -26.25 5.98
C GLU A 158 0.03 -24.89 6.70
N ARG A 159 -1.13 -24.44 7.20
CA ARG A 159 -1.27 -23.14 7.87
C ARG A 159 -0.27 -22.92 9.01
N ARG A 160 -0.03 -23.93 9.86
CA ARG A 160 0.91 -23.81 10.99
C ARG A 160 2.35 -23.61 10.50
N THR A 161 2.74 -24.33 9.46
CA THR A 161 4.06 -24.24 8.83
C THR A 161 4.25 -22.90 8.12
N LYS A 162 3.22 -22.41 7.42
CA LYS A 162 3.20 -21.04 6.86
C LYS A 162 3.47 -20.00 7.94
N ASN A 163 2.75 -20.06 9.06
CA ASN A 163 2.92 -19.11 10.16
C ASN A 163 4.33 -19.16 10.76
N LYS A 164 4.90 -20.37 10.95
CA LYS A 164 6.28 -20.54 11.41
C LYS A 164 7.27 -19.81 10.49
N TYR A 165 7.20 -20.04 9.18
CA TYR A 165 8.17 -19.44 8.26
C TYR A 165 7.92 -17.96 7.99
N LYS A 166 6.67 -17.49 8.03
CA LYS A 166 6.37 -16.05 8.04
C LYS A 166 7.03 -15.35 9.23
N GLN A 167 6.90 -15.93 10.43
CA GLN A 167 7.51 -15.38 11.63
C GLN A 167 9.04 -15.39 11.54
N LEU A 168 9.64 -16.50 11.11
CA LEU A 168 11.09 -16.59 10.93
C LEU A 168 11.60 -15.55 9.92
N ILE A 169 10.89 -15.33 8.80
CA ILE A 169 11.24 -14.32 7.80
C ILE A 169 11.23 -12.90 8.40
N LYS A 170 10.24 -12.58 9.26
CA LYS A 170 10.22 -11.30 9.98
C LYS A 170 11.42 -11.16 10.92
N GLU A 171 11.75 -12.21 11.67
CA GLU A 171 12.85 -12.20 12.66
C GLU A 171 14.24 -12.01 12.03
N ILE A 172 14.48 -12.59 10.85
CA ILE A 172 15.76 -12.46 10.13
C ILE A 172 15.86 -11.17 9.29
N SER A 173 14.84 -10.30 9.36
CA SER A 173 14.82 -9.06 8.60
C SER A 173 15.22 -7.89 9.50
N LEU A 174 16.35 -7.26 9.20
CA LEU A 174 16.83 -6.10 9.96
C LEU A 174 15.94 -4.85 9.74
N VAL A 175 15.25 -4.80 8.60
CA VAL A 175 14.43 -3.67 8.16
C VAL A 175 13.04 -4.17 7.78
N ASP A 176 12.01 -3.52 8.33
CA ASP A 176 10.63 -3.55 7.83
C ASP A 176 10.18 -2.12 7.52
N LEU A 177 10.06 -1.79 6.23
CA LEU A 177 9.66 -0.44 5.80
C LEU A 177 8.23 -0.09 6.23
N THR A 178 7.41 -1.09 6.59
CA THR A 178 6.04 -0.85 7.07
C THR A 178 6.05 -0.07 8.39
N GLU A 179 7.07 -0.25 9.24
CA GLU A 179 7.18 0.51 10.48
C GLU A 179 7.41 2.01 10.21
N LEU A 180 8.17 2.35 9.16
CA LEU A 180 8.29 3.74 8.69
C LEU A 180 6.96 4.28 8.16
N MET A 181 6.20 3.46 7.42
CA MET A 181 4.86 3.84 6.95
C MET A 181 3.92 4.15 8.12
N LYS A 182 3.90 3.30 9.16
CA LYS A 182 3.09 3.51 10.38
C LYS A 182 3.47 4.79 11.10
N LEU A 183 4.78 5.04 11.28
CA LEU A 183 5.28 6.25 11.90
C LEU A 183 4.89 7.52 11.11
N THR A 184 5.09 7.50 9.79
CA THR A 184 4.70 8.62 8.92
C THR A 184 3.19 8.84 8.92
N LEU A 185 2.39 7.77 8.87
CA LEU A 185 0.93 7.87 8.95
C LEU A 185 0.51 8.54 10.26
N LYS A 186 1.02 8.06 11.40
CA LYS A 186 0.71 8.62 12.73
C LYS A 186 1.14 10.08 12.87
N ALA A 187 2.29 10.45 12.30
CA ALA A 187 2.76 11.84 12.32
C ALA A 187 1.84 12.79 11.53
N ASN A 188 1.22 12.30 10.45
CA ASN A 188 0.36 13.08 9.56
C ASN A 188 -1.14 12.87 9.80
N GLU A 189 -1.52 11.96 10.71
CA GLU A 189 -2.89 11.48 10.91
C GLU A 189 -3.88 12.64 11.13
N LYS A 190 -3.53 13.60 12.00
CA LYS A 190 -4.38 14.77 12.28
C LYS A 190 -4.58 15.67 11.05
N GLN A 191 -3.54 15.83 10.22
CA GLN A 191 -3.63 16.65 9.01
C GLN A 191 -4.47 15.96 7.95
N LEU A 192 -4.25 14.65 7.75
CA LEU A 192 -5.02 13.84 6.82
C LEU A 192 -6.50 13.77 7.23
N GLN A 193 -6.78 13.61 8.53
CA GLN A 193 -8.16 13.64 9.04
C GLN A 193 -8.83 14.99 8.73
N LYS A 194 -8.15 16.13 8.95
CA LYS A 194 -8.68 17.44 8.55
C LYS A 194 -8.97 17.55 7.05
N GLN A 195 -8.15 16.92 6.21
CA GLN A 195 -8.39 16.90 4.76
C GLN A 195 -9.62 16.05 4.40
N ILE A 196 -9.87 14.96 5.11
CA ILE A 196 -11.09 14.14 4.98
C ILE A 196 -12.30 14.94 5.45
N ASP A 197 -12.22 15.53 6.66
CA ASP A 197 -13.28 16.30 7.30
C ASP A 197 -13.71 17.50 6.44
N PHE A 198 -12.78 18.11 5.70
CA PHE A 198 -13.09 19.22 4.77
C PHE A 198 -14.19 18.86 3.77
N TRP A 199 -14.20 17.61 3.27
CA TRP A 199 -15.17 17.18 2.27
C TRP A 199 -16.51 16.81 2.88
N GLN A 200 -16.51 16.28 4.10
CA GLN A 200 -17.72 15.94 4.83
C GLN A 200 -18.49 17.22 5.19
N ARG A 201 -19.81 17.18 5.12
CA ARG A 201 -20.63 18.29 5.62
C ARG A 201 -20.46 18.40 7.14
N GLU A 202 -20.08 19.58 7.63
CA GLU A 202 -20.51 19.96 8.98
C GLU A 202 -22.04 20.04 8.94
N PHE A 203 -22.73 19.20 9.73
CA PHE A 203 -24.16 19.38 9.98
C PHE A 203 -24.34 20.74 10.68
N ARG A 204 -24.48 21.81 9.88
CA ARG A 204 -25.01 23.08 10.37
C ARG A 204 -26.49 22.84 10.57
N PHE A 205 -26.87 22.54 11.82
CA PHE A 205 -28.25 22.68 12.24
C PHE A 205 -28.67 24.10 11.89
N TRP A 206 -29.57 24.23 10.92
CA TRP A 206 -30.26 25.50 10.66
C TRP A 206 -30.98 25.88 11.95
N LYS A 207 -30.60 27.01 12.55
CA LYS A 207 -31.37 27.66 13.61
C LYS A 207 -32.54 28.42 13.00
#